data_AF-A0AAJ3YFV0-F1
#
_entry.id   AF-A0AAJ3YFV0-F1
#
_cell.length_a   1.000
_cell.length_b   1.000
_cell.length_c   1.000
_cell.angle_alpha   90.00
_cell.angle_beta   90.00
_cell.angle_gamma   90.00
#
_symmetry.space_group_name_H-M   'P 1'
#
loop_
_entity.id
_entity.type
_entity.pdbx_description
1 polymer ?
#
loop_
_entity_poly.entity_id
_entity_poly.type
_entity_poly.pdbx_seq_one_letter_code
_entity_poly.pdbx_strand_id
1 'polypeptide(L)'
;MTHKSIELTDLELDVFLADAQLPVLVDLWAPWCAPCRAMSPIIDKLARNTAGHLLVAKLDVEKYPSIMQRFSVRGIPTLLLFNPAQDPVRLVGAQSLAQLNEWLANHQVNISVPTVHVQQDESLEWGSFYGDDELLAFIAARVLRHAREREITTGQSRYWIEGKGTLAAAMVHQPDSNAFERITGLSPALGCLLDRCEYLTVEQVEGLFGALRAGKDYRLVPPAFMQWWLSDGFFPWDNHLRAPELITLLAQWQTLCADRFAGRETTPQAWADIGNLASSLLSGFQTSDRQLEKIVAMLIQHLSPFPVTTDGERWDIITKNMNWAHFHIMQIHSGWSDDDRATPEKRMGWFMAKERQTPTGKLTQGEIAQLREEWKSLNGEFISKENALHQNLLQLALPISTASQTVLNRLLAAAPDL
;
A
#
# COMPACT_ATOMS: atom_id res chain seq x y z
N MET A 1 17.67 11.15 -1.52
CA MET A 1 17.22 12.14 -0.51
C MET A 1 15.84 11.69 -0.06
N THR A 2 15.62 11.56 1.25
CA THR A 2 14.40 11.01 1.84
C THR A 2 13.19 11.90 1.53
N HIS A 3 12.12 11.31 0.99
CA HIS A 3 10.89 12.00 0.58
C HIS A 3 9.96 12.35 1.77
N LYS A 4 10.53 12.75 2.91
CA LYS A 4 9.84 13.17 4.13
C LYS A 4 10.30 14.59 4.49
N SER A 5 9.47 15.38 5.18
CA SER A 5 9.91 16.68 5.67
C SER A 5 11.17 16.51 6.55
N ILE A 6 12.14 17.39 6.38
CA ILE A 6 13.42 17.34 7.11
C ILE A 6 13.27 18.11 8.41
N GLU A 7 13.66 17.55 9.56
CA GLU A 7 13.80 18.35 10.78
C GLU A 7 15.12 19.12 10.74
N LEU A 8 15.03 20.42 11.03
CA LEU A 8 16.18 21.32 11.06
C LEU A 8 16.33 21.97 12.43
N THR A 9 17.57 22.26 12.79
CA THR A 9 17.92 23.19 13.87
C THR A 9 17.92 24.64 13.39
N ASP A 10 18.03 25.61 14.31
CA ASP A 10 18.15 27.02 13.96
C ASP A 10 19.42 27.37 13.19
N LEU A 11 20.53 26.70 13.50
CA LEU A 11 21.82 26.88 12.83
C LEU A 11 21.85 26.28 11.42
N GLU A 12 21.17 25.15 11.21
CA GLU A 12 21.12 24.49 9.91
C GLU A 12 20.20 25.20 8.92
N LEU A 13 19.22 25.96 9.41
CA LEU A 13 18.25 26.64 8.55
C LEU A 13 18.92 27.55 7.52
N ASP A 14 19.94 28.31 7.90
CA ASP A 14 20.58 29.27 7.01
C ASP A 14 21.41 28.61 5.91
N VAL A 15 22.11 27.55 6.26
CA VAL A 15 22.84 26.72 5.29
C VAL A 15 21.85 26.06 4.34
N PHE A 16 20.76 25.50 4.88
CA PHE A 16 19.73 24.84 4.09
C PHE A 16 19.04 25.80 3.10
N LEU A 17 18.72 27.02 3.55
CA LEU A 17 18.12 28.05 2.71
C LEU A 17 19.11 28.59 1.66
N ALA A 18 20.39 28.72 1.99
CA ALA A 18 21.41 29.22 1.07
C ALA A 18 21.72 28.21 -0.06
N ASP A 19 21.70 26.92 0.25
CA ASP A 19 21.96 25.85 -0.73
C ASP A 19 20.72 25.47 -1.56
N ALA A 20 19.53 25.93 -1.15
CA ALA A 20 18.28 25.57 -1.80
C ALA A 20 18.13 26.24 -3.18
N GLN A 21 18.06 25.41 -4.22
CA GLN A 21 17.72 25.83 -5.59
C GLN A 21 16.20 25.83 -5.85
N LEU A 22 15.41 25.31 -4.91
CA LEU A 22 13.96 25.22 -4.95
C LEU A 22 13.36 26.07 -3.84
N PRO A 23 12.08 26.50 -3.95
CA PRO A 23 11.36 27.08 -2.84
C PRO A 23 11.40 26.17 -1.59
N VAL A 24 11.49 26.78 -0.41
CA VAL A 24 11.55 26.07 0.87
C VAL A 24 10.35 26.46 1.73
N LEU A 25 9.55 25.48 2.14
CA LEU A 25 8.49 25.63 3.12
C LEU A 25 8.96 25.13 4.49
N VAL A 26 8.97 26.01 5.48
CA VAL A 26 9.34 25.69 6.86
C VAL A 26 8.11 25.70 7.75
N ASP A 27 7.80 24.56 8.37
CA ASP A 27 6.75 24.41 9.37
C ASP A 27 7.31 24.65 10.78
N LEU A 28 6.90 25.77 11.38
CA LEU A 28 7.23 26.13 12.75
C LEU A 28 6.20 25.52 13.70
N TRP A 29 6.64 24.56 14.51
CA TRP A 29 5.79 23.71 15.32
C TRP A 29 6.36 23.47 16.72
N ALA A 30 5.58 22.84 17.60
CA ALA A 30 6.04 22.36 18.90
C ALA A 30 5.22 21.10 19.31
N PRO A 31 5.78 20.18 20.13
CA PRO A 31 5.12 18.92 20.47
C PRO A 31 3.82 19.09 21.28
N TRP A 32 3.75 20.12 22.12
CA TRP A 32 2.55 20.43 22.92
C TRP A 32 1.42 21.06 22.10
N CYS A 33 1.71 21.61 20.91
CA CYS A 33 0.74 22.30 20.07
C CYS A 33 -0.20 21.30 19.35
N ALA A 34 -1.44 21.18 19.81
CA ALA A 34 -2.42 20.27 19.23
C ALA A 34 -2.74 20.55 17.74
N PRO A 35 -2.94 21.81 17.29
CA PRO A 35 -3.12 22.09 15.87
C PRO A 35 -1.89 21.74 15.02
N CYS A 36 -0.68 21.88 15.56
CA CYS A 36 0.55 21.50 14.90
C CYS A 36 0.64 19.98 14.68
N ARG A 37 0.23 19.18 15.69
CA ARG A 37 0.17 17.72 15.54
C ARG A 37 -0.83 17.28 14.46
N ALA A 38 -1.95 17.99 14.32
CA ALA A 38 -2.91 17.73 13.24
C ALA A 38 -2.37 18.12 11.86
N MET A 39 -1.54 19.15 11.78
CA MET A 39 -0.88 19.62 10.55
C MET A 39 0.27 18.72 10.10
N SER A 40 1.02 18.12 11.02
CA SER A 40 2.22 17.32 10.73
C SER A 40 2.04 16.26 9.61
N PRO A 41 0.98 15.41 9.61
CA PRO A 41 0.76 14.45 8.53
C PRO A 41 0.37 15.10 7.19
N ILE A 42 -0.25 16.29 7.22
CA ILE A 42 -0.60 17.07 6.03
C ILE A 42 0.69 17.64 5.40
N ILE A 43 1.59 18.18 6.22
CA ILE A 43 2.90 18.69 5.78
C ILE A 43 3.77 17.55 5.23
N ASP A 44 3.76 16.37 5.85
CA ASP A 44 4.47 15.19 5.34
C ASP A 44 3.90 14.72 3.99
N LYS A 45 2.58 14.84 3.81
CA LYS A 45 1.91 14.51 2.55
C LYS A 45 2.23 15.56 1.46
N LEU A 46 2.25 16.84 1.83
CA LEU A 46 2.65 17.91 0.93
C LEU A 46 4.09 17.71 0.44
N ALA A 47 5.04 17.48 1.36
CA ALA A 47 6.44 17.22 1.04
C ALA A 47 6.63 16.08 0.02
N ARG A 48 5.84 15.01 0.15
CA ARG A 48 5.82 13.89 -0.80
C ARG A 48 5.25 14.31 -2.16
N ASN A 49 4.11 14.98 -2.16
CA ASN A 49 3.41 15.37 -3.39
C ASN A 49 4.17 16.42 -4.22
N THR A 50 4.98 17.26 -3.57
CA THR A 50 5.72 18.35 -4.22
C THR A 50 7.21 18.05 -4.36
N ALA A 51 7.62 16.78 -4.22
CA ALA A 51 9.02 16.39 -4.35
C ALA A 51 9.60 16.88 -5.69
N GLY A 52 10.78 17.49 -5.64
CA GLY A 52 11.44 18.10 -6.80
C GLY A 52 10.96 19.51 -7.17
N HIS A 53 9.91 20.02 -6.53
CA HIS A 53 9.36 21.37 -6.77
C HIS A 53 9.37 22.25 -5.51
N LEU A 54 9.31 21.64 -4.33
CA LEU A 54 9.31 22.32 -3.04
C LEU A 54 10.08 21.48 -2.02
N LEU A 55 11.01 22.11 -1.30
CA LEU A 55 11.66 21.53 -0.13
C LEU A 55 10.80 21.82 1.09
N VAL A 56 10.61 20.82 1.95
CA VAL A 56 9.79 20.98 3.16
C VAL A 56 10.62 20.64 4.40
N ALA A 57 10.72 21.61 5.30
CA ALA A 57 11.42 21.50 6.58
C ALA A 57 10.45 21.70 7.75
N LYS A 58 10.79 21.11 8.90
CA LYS A 58 10.10 21.28 10.18
C LYS A 58 11.09 21.82 11.19
N LEU A 59 10.68 22.80 11.98
CA LEU A 59 11.52 23.40 13.02
C LEU A 59 10.74 23.52 14.33
N ASP A 60 11.25 22.87 15.36
CA ASP A 60 10.68 22.87 16.70
C ASP A 60 11.02 24.16 17.45
N VAL A 61 10.03 25.04 17.60
CA VAL A 61 10.23 26.35 18.25
C VAL A 61 10.33 26.26 19.78
N GLU A 62 10.00 25.11 20.38
CA GLU A 62 10.27 24.87 21.80
C GLU A 62 11.77 24.66 22.03
N LYS A 63 12.44 23.92 21.14
CA LYS A 63 13.89 23.74 21.19
C LYS A 63 14.66 24.97 20.72
N TYR A 64 14.11 25.69 19.75
CA TYR A 64 14.78 26.81 19.08
C TYR A 64 13.93 28.10 19.13
N PRO A 65 13.72 28.70 20.33
CA PRO A 65 12.80 29.83 20.50
C PRO A 65 13.24 31.12 19.79
N SER A 66 14.53 31.26 19.49
CA SER A 66 15.12 32.39 18.75
C SER A 66 14.46 32.58 17.37
N ILE A 67 14.02 31.50 16.73
CA ILE A 67 13.40 31.50 15.39
C ILE A 67 12.09 32.28 15.38
N MET A 68 11.31 32.23 16.47
CA MET A 68 10.06 32.98 16.59
C MET A 68 10.32 34.49 16.53
N GLN A 69 11.34 34.96 17.24
CA GLN A 69 11.72 36.37 17.21
C GLN A 69 12.30 36.75 15.85
N ARG A 70 13.18 35.91 15.29
CA ARG A 70 13.85 36.14 14.01
C ARG A 70 12.86 36.42 12.88
N PHE A 71 11.80 35.63 12.76
CA PHE A 71 10.79 35.79 11.72
C PHE A 71 9.54 36.55 12.17
N SER A 72 9.59 37.17 13.36
CA SER A 72 8.46 37.91 13.95
C SER A 72 7.17 37.07 14.00
N VAL A 73 7.29 35.80 14.37
CA VAL A 73 6.19 34.84 14.49
C VAL A 73 5.64 34.91 15.91
N ARG A 74 4.31 35.03 16.02
CA ARG A 74 3.62 35.27 17.31
C ARG A 74 2.84 34.05 17.81
N GLY A 75 2.78 32.98 17.03
CA GLY A 75 2.06 31.76 17.35
C GLY A 75 2.35 30.64 16.36
N ILE A 76 1.97 29.43 16.73
CA ILE A 76 2.15 28.21 15.94
C ILE A 76 0.81 27.46 15.79
N PRO A 77 0.61 26.67 14.71
CA PRO A 77 1.53 26.45 13.60
C PRO A 77 1.66 27.69 12.71
N THR A 78 2.88 27.97 12.24
CA THR A 78 3.14 28.99 11.21
C THR A 78 4.03 28.38 10.15
N LEU A 79 3.64 28.53 8.89
CA LEU A 79 4.45 28.15 7.75
C LEU A 79 5.15 29.38 7.19
N LEU A 80 6.43 29.22 6.84
CA LEU A 80 7.23 30.22 6.14
C LEU A 80 7.65 29.67 4.79
N LEU A 81 7.28 30.34 3.71
CA LEU A 81 7.71 30.02 2.35
C LEU A 81 8.83 30.96 1.95
N PHE A 82 10.00 30.39 1.66
CA PHE A 82 11.15 31.08 1.13
C PHE A 82 11.24 30.79 -0.36
N ASN A 83 11.08 31.82 -1.18
CA ASN A 83 11.35 31.76 -2.61
C ASN A 83 12.74 32.34 -2.90
N PRO A 84 13.51 31.78 -3.84
CA PRO A 84 14.77 32.38 -4.27
C PRO A 84 14.51 33.84 -4.71
N ALA A 85 15.24 34.78 -4.10
CA ALA A 85 15.15 36.22 -4.36
C ALA A 85 13.86 36.96 -3.91
N GLN A 86 13.07 36.40 -3.00
CA GLN A 86 11.94 37.12 -2.38
C GLN A 86 11.95 37.00 -0.85
N ASP A 87 11.34 37.98 -0.16
CA ASP A 87 11.13 37.92 1.28
C ASP A 87 10.22 36.72 1.64
N PRO A 88 10.44 36.08 2.80
CA PRO A 88 9.64 34.93 3.21
C PRO A 88 8.19 35.32 3.44
N VAL A 89 7.28 34.59 2.81
CA VAL A 89 5.85 34.78 3.00
C VAL A 89 5.35 33.84 4.08
N ARG A 90 4.46 34.34 4.95
CA ARG A 90 3.94 33.60 6.09
C ARG A 90 2.50 33.16 5.90
N LEU A 91 2.18 31.98 6.41
CA LEU A 91 0.82 31.50 6.57
C LEU A 91 0.64 31.02 8.02
N VAL A 92 -0.33 31.59 8.73
CA VAL A 92 -0.54 31.32 10.15
C VAL A 92 -1.77 30.43 10.32
N GLY A 93 -1.67 29.46 11.22
CA GLY A 93 -2.76 28.56 11.59
C GLY A 93 -2.77 27.24 10.83
N ALA A 94 -3.62 26.32 11.29
CA ALA A 94 -3.77 25.02 10.65
C ALA A 94 -4.53 25.15 9.32
N GLN A 95 -4.10 24.36 8.34
CA GLN A 95 -4.58 24.41 6.96
C GLN A 95 -4.87 22.98 6.46
N SER A 96 -5.87 22.85 5.60
CA SER A 96 -6.05 21.62 4.82
C SER A 96 -5.01 21.54 3.68
N LEU A 97 -4.78 20.34 3.15
CA LEU A 97 -3.89 20.17 1.99
C LEU A 97 -4.35 20.99 0.77
N ALA A 98 -5.66 21.14 0.57
CA ALA A 98 -6.22 21.93 -0.53
C ALA A 98 -5.86 23.42 -0.39
N GLN A 99 -6.05 23.99 0.81
CA GLN A 99 -5.68 25.38 1.11
C GLN A 99 -4.18 25.62 0.98
N LEU A 100 -3.35 24.65 1.38
CA LEU A 100 -1.90 24.74 1.20
C LEU A 100 -1.51 24.75 -0.28
N ASN A 101 -2.09 23.86 -1.08
CA ASN A 101 -1.83 23.82 -2.53
C ASN A 101 -2.25 25.12 -3.22
N GLU A 102 -3.43 25.65 -2.88
CA GLU A 102 -3.92 26.93 -3.40
C GLU A 102 -3.01 28.10 -2.99
N TRP A 103 -2.61 28.14 -1.71
CA TRP A 103 -1.71 29.17 -1.20
C TRP A 103 -0.35 29.12 -1.90
N LEU A 104 0.23 27.93 -2.09
CA LEU A 104 1.50 27.77 -2.80
C LEU A 104 1.39 28.21 -4.28
N ALA A 105 0.29 27.85 -4.95
CA ALA A 105 0.04 28.27 -6.32
C ALA A 105 -0.04 29.80 -6.46
N ASN A 106 -0.70 30.47 -5.51
CA ASN A 106 -0.78 31.94 -5.48
C ASN A 106 0.60 32.61 -5.28
N HIS A 107 1.56 31.91 -4.68
CA HIS A 107 2.93 32.38 -4.48
C HIS A 107 3.89 31.88 -5.56
N GLN A 108 3.37 31.50 -6.73
CA GLN A 108 4.13 31.10 -7.91
C GLN A 108 5.06 29.91 -7.66
N VAL A 109 4.80 29.13 -6.61
CA VAL A 109 5.38 27.80 -6.46
C VAL A 109 4.62 26.95 -7.46
N ASN A 110 5.27 26.69 -8.58
CA ASN A 110 4.65 25.95 -9.67
C ASN A 110 4.52 24.48 -9.27
N ILE A 111 3.43 24.15 -8.58
CA ILE A 111 2.95 22.78 -8.39
C ILE A 111 2.16 22.37 -9.62
N SER A 112 2.63 22.71 -10.81
CA SER A 112 2.42 21.76 -11.90
C SER A 112 3.28 20.60 -11.49
N VAL A 113 2.68 19.59 -10.86
CA VAL A 113 3.22 18.24 -10.98
C VAL A 113 3.34 18.09 -12.49
N PRO A 114 4.55 18.10 -13.10
CA PRO A 114 4.64 17.79 -14.50
C PRO A 114 3.86 16.50 -14.65
N THR A 115 2.95 16.42 -15.62
CA THR A 115 2.30 15.17 -15.94
C THR A 115 3.43 14.26 -16.38
N VAL A 116 3.99 13.54 -15.41
CA VAL A 116 5.03 12.58 -15.64
C VAL A 116 4.31 11.50 -16.42
N HIS A 117 4.55 11.49 -17.72
CA HIS A 117 4.16 10.37 -18.55
C HIS A 117 5.08 9.22 -18.19
N VAL A 118 4.72 8.48 -17.13
CA VAL A 118 5.35 7.20 -16.82
C VAL A 118 5.09 6.32 -18.04
N GLN A 119 6.14 6.00 -18.79
CA GLN A 119 6.02 5.11 -19.94
C GLN A 119 5.47 3.77 -19.46
N GLN A 120 4.37 3.36 -20.07
CA GLN A 120 3.81 2.04 -19.93
C GLN A 120 4.18 1.23 -21.16
N ASP A 121 4.67 0.02 -20.93
CA ASP A 121 5.08 -0.90 -21.99
C ASP A 121 3.87 -1.63 -22.62
N GLU A 122 2.65 -1.31 -22.20
CA GLU A 122 1.42 -1.91 -22.70
C GLU A 122 0.61 -0.94 -23.56
N SER A 123 0.15 -1.39 -24.73
CA SER A 123 -0.80 -0.67 -25.57
C SER A 123 -2.20 -1.26 -25.36
N LEU A 124 -3.07 -0.55 -24.65
CA LEU A 124 -4.51 -0.80 -24.68
C LEU A 124 -5.15 0.18 -25.67
N GLU A 125 -6.03 -0.33 -26.52
CA GLU A 125 -6.73 0.49 -27.54
C GLU A 125 -7.97 1.20 -26.97
N TRP A 126 -8.33 0.96 -25.70
CA TRP A 126 -9.53 1.48 -25.06
C TRP A 126 -9.27 1.93 -23.62
N GLY A 127 -10.01 2.96 -23.19
CA GLY A 127 -10.04 3.41 -21.80
C GLY A 127 -10.97 2.55 -20.94
N SER A 128 -10.96 2.81 -19.63
CA SER A 128 -11.87 2.13 -18.68
C SER A 128 -13.32 2.20 -19.15
N PHE A 129 -14.06 1.08 -19.02
CA PHE A 129 -15.45 0.98 -19.46
C PHE A 129 -15.66 1.38 -20.93
N TYR A 130 -14.62 1.31 -21.78
CA TYR A 130 -14.65 1.74 -23.18
C TYR A 130 -15.05 3.21 -23.40
N GLY A 131 -14.95 4.05 -22.37
CA GLY A 131 -15.48 5.43 -22.40
C GLY A 131 -17.00 5.52 -22.29
N ASP A 132 -17.68 4.42 -21.95
CA ASP A 132 -19.13 4.32 -21.83
C ASP A 132 -19.58 4.48 -20.36
N ASP A 133 -20.16 5.65 -20.05
CA ASP A 133 -20.74 5.95 -18.74
C ASP A 133 -21.99 5.11 -18.44
N GLU A 134 -22.75 4.65 -19.45
CA GLU A 134 -23.91 3.77 -19.26
C GLU A 134 -23.46 2.38 -18.82
N LEU A 135 -22.38 1.86 -19.42
CA LEU A 135 -21.76 0.61 -18.99
C LEU A 135 -21.26 0.69 -17.54
N LEU A 136 -20.56 1.78 -17.19
CA LEU A 136 -20.13 2.03 -15.82
C LEU A 136 -21.33 2.05 -14.85
N ALA A 137 -22.39 2.80 -15.18
CA ALA A 137 -23.59 2.89 -14.36
C ALA A 137 -24.31 1.52 -14.21
N PHE A 138 -24.35 0.73 -15.28
CA PHE A 138 -24.92 -0.61 -15.26
C PHE A 138 -24.15 -1.56 -14.33
N ILE A 139 -22.82 -1.57 -14.42
CA ILE A 139 -21.97 -2.38 -13.55
C ILE A 139 -22.09 -1.89 -12.09
N ALA A 140 -22.11 -0.58 -11.86
CA ALA A 140 -22.30 -0.01 -10.52
C ALA A 140 -23.62 -0.46 -9.88
N ALA A 141 -24.73 -0.34 -10.62
CA ALA A 141 -26.05 -0.77 -10.15
C ALA A 141 -26.09 -2.27 -9.82
N ARG A 142 -25.44 -3.09 -10.64
CA ARG A 142 -25.29 -4.53 -10.40
C ARG A 142 -24.54 -4.79 -9.09
N VAL A 143 -23.35 -4.24 -8.92
CA VAL A 143 -22.53 -4.49 -7.72
C VAL A 143 -23.21 -3.96 -6.46
N LEU A 144 -23.87 -2.81 -6.53
CA LEU A 144 -24.65 -2.27 -5.40
C LEU A 144 -25.78 -3.20 -4.97
N ARG A 145 -26.45 -3.89 -5.91
CA ARG A 145 -27.44 -4.92 -5.57
C ARG A 145 -26.78 -6.08 -4.81
N HIS A 146 -25.67 -6.61 -5.31
CA HIS A 146 -24.94 -7.70 -4.63
C HIS A 146 -24.44 -7.29 -3.24
N ALA A 147 -24.01 -6.03 -3.07
CA ALA A 147 -23.62 -5.51 -1.77
C ALA A 147 -24.81 -5.47 -0.78
N ARG A 148 -26.01 -5.04 -1.23
CA ARG A 148 -27.23 -5.04 -0.41
C ARG A 148 -27.65 -6.45 0.00
N GLU A 149 -27.49 -7.41 -0.91
CA GLU A 149 -27.84 -8.82 -0.70
C GLU A 149 -26.75 -9.60 0.06
N ARG A 150 -25.61 -8.95 0.37
CA ARG A 150 -24.43 -9.56 1.04
C ARG A 150 -23.86 -10.74 0.25
N GLU A 151 -23.83 -10.57 -1.06
CA GLU A 151 -23.34 -11.54 -2.03
C GLU A 151 -21.87 -11.32 -2.40
N ILE A 152 -21.31 -10.17 -2.05
CA ILE A 152 -19.88 -9.88 -2.23
C ILE A 152 -19.11 -10.42 -1.02
N THR A 153 -18.10 -11.24 -1.27
CA THR A 153 -17.30 -11.92 -0.24
C THR A 153 -15.82 -11.89 -0.58
N THR A 154 -14.96 -12.11 0.42
CA THR A 154 -13.51 -12.25 0.22
C THR A 154 -13.14 -13.71 -0.07
N GLY A 155 -12.04 -13.91 -0.77
CA GLY A 155 -11.54 -15.25 -1.09
C GLY A 155 -10.12 -15.23 -1.62
N GLN A 156 -9.43 -16.37 -1.50
CA GLN A 156 -8.06 -16.53 -1.99
C GLN A 156 -7.96 -16.53 -3.52
N SER A 157 -9.01 -16.94 -4.22
CA SER A 157 -9.11 -16.94 -5.67
C SER A 157 -10.40 -16.25 -6.08
N ARG A 158 -10.46 -15.78 -7.33
CA ARG A 158 -11.71 -15.26 -7.90
C ARG A 158 -12.72 -16.40 -8.06
N TYR A 159 -13.96 -16.19 -7.63
CA TYR A 159 -15.05 -17.16 -7.78
C TYR A 159 -16.41 -16.45 -7.87
N TRP A 160 -17.39 -17.12 -8.49
CA TRP A 160 -18.81 -16.75 -8.45
C TRP A 160 -19.63 -18.04 -8.38
N ILE A 161 -20.11 -18.39 -7.19
CA ILE A 161 -20.77 -19.67 -6.90
C ILE A 161 -22.01 -19.37 -6.05
N GLU A 162 -23.15 -19.93 -6.44
CA GLU A 162 -24.42 -19.81 -5.70
C GLU A 162 -24.80 -18.35 -5.40
N GLY A 163 -24.58 -17.45 -6.36
CA GLY A 163 -24.89 -16.02 -6.23
C GLY A 163 -23.90 -15.24 -5.38
N LYS A 164 -22.82 -15.84 -4.88
CA LYS A 164 -21.80 -15.16 -4.08
C LYS A 164 -20.44 -15.20 -4.74
N GLY A 165 -19.65 -14.16 -4.55
CA GLY A 165 -18.29 -14.15 -5.07
C GLY A 165 -17.52 -12.88 -4.76
N THR A 166 -16.32 -12.80 -5.32
CA THR A 166 -15.45 -11.65 -5.11
C THR A 166 -15.96 -10.42 -5.86
N LEU A 167 -15.49 -9.22 -5.50
CA LEU A 167 -15.96 -7.96 -6.07
C LEU A 167 -15.86 -7.94 -7.60
N ALA A 168 -14.70 -8.29 -8.15
CA ALA A 168 -14.48 -8.33 -9.59
C ALA A 168 -15.39 -9.38 -10.27
N ALA A 169 -15.63 -10.52 -9.61
CA ALA A 169 -16.57 -11.50 -10.11
C ALA A 169 -18.02 -11.00 -10.07
N ALA A 170 -18.41 -10.24 -9.04
CA ALA A 170 -19.73 -9.62 -8.93
C ALA A 170 -19.96 -8.55 -10.02
N MET A 171 -18.92 -7.86 -10.47
CA MET A 171 -19.01 -6.90 -11.59
C MET A 171 -19.46 -7.59 -12.88
N VAL A 172 -19.10 -8.86 -13.10
CA VAL A 172 -19.31 -9.55 -14.39
C VAL A 172 -20.04 -10.89 -14.32
N HIS A 173 -20.48 -11.32 -13.13
CA HIS A 173 -21.15 -12.61 -12.85
C HIS A 173 -20.35 -13.85 -13.24
N GLN A 174 -19.03 -13.77 -13.21
CA GLN A 174 -18.15 -14.89 -13.52
C GLN A 174 -16.75 -14.69 -12.96
N PRO A 175 -15.99 -15.77 -12.72
CA PRO A 175 -14.66 -15.66 -12.16
C PRO A 175 -13.52 -15.52 -13.17
N ASP A 176 -13.82 -15.50 -14.47
CA ASP A 176 -12.79 -15.44 -15.52
C ASP A 176 -12.18 -14.04 -15.65
N SER A 177 -10.85 -13.94 -15.57
CA SER A 177 -10.11 -12.68 -15.72
C SER A 177 -10.29 -12.05 -17.11
N ASN A 178 -10.31 -12.86 -18.16
CA ASN A 178 -10.44 -12.34 -19.52
C ASN A 178 -11.85 -11.79 -19.76
N ALA A 179 -12.87 -12.42 -19.19
CA ALA A 179 -14.21 -11.90 -19.24
C ALA A 179 -14.38 -10.64 -18.39
N PHE A 180 -13.71 -10.56 -17.23
CA PHE A 180 -13.65 -9.31 -16.45
C PHE A 180 -13.14 -8.16 -17.32
N GLU A 181 -12.00 -8.34 -17.97
CA GLU A 181 -11.42 -7.33 -18.85
C GLU A 181 -12.34 -6.98 -20.02
N ARG A 182 -12.84 -7.97 -20.76
CA ARG A 182 -13.71 -7.76 -21.92
C ARG A 182 -15.05 -7.09 -21.56
N ILE A 183 -15.61 -7.33 -20.39
CA ILE A 183 -16.92 -6.75 -20.01
C ILE A 183 -16.74 -5.35 -19.42
N THR A 184 -15.66 -5.11 -18.68
CA THR A 184 -15.49 -3.87 -17.93
C THR A 184 -14.55 -2.87 -18.61
N GLY A 185 -13.73 -3.30 -19.57
CA GLY A 185 -12.61 -2.51 -20.08
C GLY A 185 -11.52 -2.23 -19.03
N LEU A 186 -11.53 -2.89 -17.87
CA LEU A 186 -10.53 -2.75 -16.81
C LEU A 186 -9.51 -3.88 -16.86
N SER A 187 -8.25 -3.59 -16.55
CA SER A 187 -7.20 -4.61 -16.58
C SER A 187 -7.41 -5.71 -15.52
N PRO A 188 -7.04 -6.97 -15.81
CA PRO A 188 -7.01 -8.07 -14.85
C PRO A 188 -6.29 -7.74 -13.54
N ALA A 189 -5.20 -6.97 -13.60
CA ALA A 189 -4.49 -6.47 -12.42
C ALA A 189 -5.37 -5.69 -11.46
N LEU A 190 -6.16 -4.74 -11.98
CA LEU A 190 -7.10 -3.97 -11.17
C LEU A 190 -8.19 -4.87 -10.59
N GLY A 191 -8.72 -5.81 -11.38
CA GLY A 191 -9.66 -6.83 -10.89
C GLY A 191 -9.10 -7.65 -9.73
N CYS A 192 -7.82 -8.04 -9.79
CA CYS A 192 -7.16 -8.77 -8.71
C CYS A 192 -7.02 -7.93 -7.43
N LEU A 193 -6.68 -6.64 -7.56
CA LEU A 193 -6.59 -5.72 -6.41
C LEU A 193 -7.95 -5.44 -5.78
N LEU A 194 -8.99 -5.23 -6.58
CA LEU A 194 -10.36 -5.02 -6.11
C LEU A 194 -10.82 -6.19 -5.24
N ASP A 195 -10.51 -7.42 -5.64
CA ASP A 195 -10.82 -8.63 -4.87
C ASP A 195 -10.05 -8.74 -3.53
N ARG A 196 -8.99 -7.95 -3.32
CA ARG A 196 -8.20 -7.91 -2.07
C ARG A 196 -8.49 -6.72 -1.17
N CYS A 197 -9.24 -5.73 -1.64
CA CYS A 197 -9.50 -4.51 -0.87
C CYS A 197 -10.80 -4.56 -0.03
N GLU A 198 -11.51 -5.70 0.01
CA GLU A 198 -12.68 -5.92 0.86
C GLU A 198 -13.82 -4.89 0.74
N TYR A 199 -14.19 -4.51 -0.48
CA TYR A 199 -15.41 -3.72 -0.72
C TYR A 199 -16.66 -4.60 -0.57
N LEU A 200 -17.14 -4.76 0.66
CA LEU A 200 -18.21 -5.71 1.02
C LEU A 200 -19.56 -5.02 1.29
N THR A 201 -19.55 -3.75 1.69
CA THR A 201 -20.76 -3.00 2.03
C THR A 201 -21.20 -2.05 0.92
N VAL A 202 -22.45 -1.61 0.98
CA VAL A 202 -22.99 -0.62 0.03
C VAL A 202 -22.17 0.67 0.04
N GLU A 203 -21.85 1.21 1.22
CA GLU A 203 -21.06 2.43 1.37
C GLU A 203 -19.66 2.30 0.77
N GLN A 204 -18.98 1.16 0.98
CA GLN A 204 -17.67 0.89 0.40
C GLN A 204 -17.75 0.83 -1.13
N VAL A 205 -18.77 0.15 -1.67
CA VAL A 205 -19.01 0.05 -3.11
C VAL A 205 -19.34 1.42 -3.71
N GLU A 206 -20.17 2.23 -3.04
CA GLU A 206 -20.46 3.61 -3.46
C GLU A 206 -19.18 4.46 -3.49
N GLY A 207 -18.30 4.31 -2.50
CA GLY A 207 -16.99 4.97 -2.48
C GLY A 207 -16.10 4.57 -3.67
N LEU A 208 -16.06 3.27 -4.02
CA LEU A 208 -15.33 2.77 -5.18
C LEU A 208 -15.88 3.35 -6.49
N PHE A 209 -17.18 3.21 -6.74
CA PHE A 209 -17.80 3.71 -7.97
C PHE A 209 -17.84 5.24 -8.03
N GLY A 210 -17.76 5.92 -6.89
CA GLY A 210 -17.53 7.37 -6.81
C GLY A 210 -16.14 7.79 -7.31
N ALA A 211 -15.14 6.91 -7.23
CA ALA A 211 -13.78 7.13 -7.73
C ALA A 211 -13.57 6.69 -9.18
N LEU A 212 -14.39 5.77 -9.69
CA LEU A 212 -14.31 5.25 -11.05
C LEU A 212 -14.97 6.22 -12.06
N ARG A 213 -14.38 6.36 -13.24
CA ARG A 213 -14.91 7.11 -14.39
C ARG A 213 -14.63 6.31 -15.66
N ALA A 214 -15.51 6.42 -16.65
CA ALA A 214 -15.27 5.87 -17.97
C ALA A 214 -14.19 6.67 -18.71
N GLY A 215 -13.42 6.02 -19.58
CA GLY A 215 -12.38 6.63 -20.40
C GLY A 215 -11.05 6.93 -19.68
N LYS A 216 -10.92 6.54 -18.41
CA LYS A 216 -9.68 6.71 -17.64
C LYS A 216 -8.63 5.66 -17.98
N ASP A 217 -7.38 6.07 -17.88
CA ASP A 217 -6.23 5.16 -17.92
C ASP A 217 -5.85 4.71 -16.50
N TYR A 218 -6.33 3.51 -16.12
CA TYR A 218 -6.02 2.91 -14.83
C TYR A 218 -4.75 2.04 -14.80
N ARG A 219 -3.96 1.99 -15.86
CA ARG A 219 -2.81 1.08 -15.96
C ARG A 219 -1.70 1.38 -14.94
N LEU A 220 -1.55 2.63 -14.50
CA LEU A 220 -0.62 2.96 -13.39
C LEU A 220 -1.17 2.65 -12.00
N VAL A 221 -2.48 2.40 -11.86
CA VAL A 221 -3.10 2.22 -10.54
C VAL A 221 -2.57 0.98 -9.82
N PRO A 222 -2.52 -0.22 -10.43
CA PRO A 222 -2.00 -1.39 -9.73
C PRO A 222 -0.51 -1.27 -9.33
N PRO A 223 0.40 -0.83 -10.22
CA PRO A 223 1.79 -0.55 -9.84
C PRO A 223 1.92 0.48 -8.70
N ALA A 224 1.20 1.59 -8.77
CA ALA A 224 1.25 2.65 -7.75
C ALA A 224 0.68 2.17 -6.40
N PHE A 225 -0.35 1.31 -6.44
CA PHE A 225 -0.89 0.68 -5.23
C PHE A 225 0.15 -0.24 -4.57
N MET A 226 0.83 -1.07 -5.35
CA MET A 226 1.87 -1.96 -4.82
C MET A 226 3.09 -1.18 -4.30
N GLN A 227 3.47 -0.08 -4.96
CA GLN A 227 4.48 0.84 -4.43
C GLN A 227 4.07 1.38 -3.06
N TRP A 228 2.85 1.92 -2.93
CA TRP A 228 2.36 2.40 -1.64
C TRP A 228 2.41 1.29 -0.58
N TRP A 229 1.90 0.10 -0.90
CA TRP A 229 1.81 -1.01 0.05
C TRP A 229 3.20 -1.47 0.56
N LEU A 230 4.21 -1.49 -0.30
CA LEU A 230 5.59 -1.83 0.06
C LEU A 230 6.40 -0.67 0.66
N SER A 231 5.90 0.56 0.66
CA SER A 231 6.69 1.76 1.04
C SER A 231 6.09 2.62 2.15
N ASP A 232 4.79 2.50 2.41
CA ASP A 232 4.10 3.37 3.37
C ASP A 232 4.36 2.93 4.81
N GLY A 233 4.50 3.90 5.71
CA GLY A 233 4.75 3.65 7.14
C GLY A 233 3.62 2.92 7.86
N PHE A 234 2.45 2.77 7.22
CA PHE A 234 1.40 1.86 7.70
C PHE A 234 1.89 0.40 7.78
N PHE A 235 2.82 -0.01 6.90
CA PHE A 235 3.47 -1.31 6.94
C PHE A 235 4.97 -1.11 7.28
N PRO A 236 5.35 -1.13 8.57
CA PRO A 236 6.73 -0.92 8.99
C PRO A 236 7.57 -2.18 8.74
N TRP A 237 7.94 -2.41 7.48
CA TRP A 237 8.67 -3.60 7.03
C TRP A 237 10.00 -3.81 7.75
N ASP A 238 10.69 -2.73 8.11
CA ASP A 238 11.91 -2.73 8.93
C ASP A 238 11.71 -3.31 10.33
N ASN A 239 10.51 -3.19 10.89
CA ASN A 239 10.14 -3.80 12.18
C ASN A 239 9.64 -5.24 12.05
N HIS A 240 9.29 -5.69 10.84
CA HIS A 240 8.69 -7.00 10.61
C HIS A 240 9.64 -8.02 9.98
N LEU A 241 10.66 -7.56 9.26
CA LEU A 241 11.62 -8.40 8.57
C LEU A 241 12.92 -8.52 9.38
N ARG A 242 13.51 -9.72 9.38
CA ARG A 242 14.77 -9.98 10.10
C ARG A 242 16.00 -10.03 9.20
N ALA A 243 15.83 -10.02 7.87
CA ALA A 243 16.92 -10.03 6.90
C ALA A 243 17.36 -8.59 6.56
N PRO A 244 18.52 -8.11 7.03
CA PRO A 244 19.03 -6.78 6.66
C PRO A 244 19.23 -6.64 5.15
N GLU A 245 19.62 -7.72 4.48
CA GLU A 245 19.79 -7.79 3.03
C GLU A 245 18.48 -7.60 2.27
N LEU A 246 17.37 -8.14 2.78
CA LEU A 246 16.04 -7.95 2.19
C LEU A 246 15.50 -6.54 2.47
N ILE A 247 15.73 -6.01 3.67
CA ILE A 247 15.35 -4.61 4.01
C ILE A 247 16.11 -3.63 3.09
N THR A 248 17.40 -3.87 2.87
CA THR A 248 18.22 -3.08 1.94
C THR A 248 17.69 -3.17 0.51
N LEU A 249 17.39 -4.39 0.05
CA LEU A 249 16.81 -4.61 -1.29
C LEU A 249 15.46 -3.92 -1.45
N LEU A 250 14.59 -3.98 -0.43
CA LEU A 250 13.31 -3.30 -0.41
C LEU A 250 13.51 -1.78 -0.52
N ALA A 251 14.44 -1.18 0.22
CA ALA A 251 14.75 0.25 0.12
C ALA A 251 15.27 0.66 -1.28
N GLN A 252 16.07 -0.20 -1.92
CA GLN A 252 16.52 0.00 -3.30
C GLN A 252 15.34 -0.06 -4.29
N TRP A 253 14.46 -1.05 -4.15
CA TRP A 253 13.25 -1.17 -4.96
C TRP A 253 12.32 0.04 -4.78
N GLN A 254 12.14 0.52 -3.56
CA GLN A 254 11.34 1.71 -3.24
C GLN A 254 11.92 2.97 -3.91
N THR A 255 13.24 3.12 -3.91
CA THR A 255 13.94 4.22 -4.58
C THR A 255 13.71 4.16 -6.10
N LEU A 256 13.86 2.97 -6.70
CA LEU A 256 13.65 2.77 -8.13
C LEU A 256 12.19 3.03 -8.54
N CYS A 257 11.23 2.65 -7.71
CA CYS A 257 9.82 3.03 -7.90
C CYS A 257 9.62 4.54 -7.81
N ALA A 258 10.20 5.20 -6.79
CA ALA A 258 10.11 6.65 -6.63
C ALA A 258 10.70 7.40 -7.82
N ASP A 259 11.79 6.90 -8.41
CA ASP A 259 12.37 7.43 -9.65
C ASP A 259 11.41 7.27 -10.83
N ARG A 260 10.90 6.06 -11.06
CA ARG A 260 9.93 5.76 -12.13
C ARG A 260 8.69 6.65 -12.05
N PHE A 261 8.03 6.71 -10.90
CA PHE A 261 6.78 7.48 -10.75
C PHE A 261 7.00 8.99 -10.72
N ALA A 262 8.25 9.45 -10.51
CA ALA A 262 8.62 10.85 -10.68
C ALA A 262 9.14 11.16 -12.10
N GLY A 263 9.13 10.19 -13.01
CA GLY A 263 9.49 10.40 -14.42
C GLY A 263 10.97 10.43 -14.68
N ARG A 264 11.77 10.05 -13.68
CA ARG A 264 13.20 9.88 -13.84
C ARG A 264 13.46 8.58 -14.60
N GLU A 265 14.47 8.61 -15.45
CA GLU A 265 14.85 7.45 -16.24
C GLU A 265 15.30 6.30 -15.32
N THR A 266 14.71 5.14 -15.51
CA THR A 266 15.12 3.89 -14.85
C THR A 266 15.52 2.89 -15.91
N THR A 267 16.66 2.24 -15.77
CA THR A 267 17.13 1.28 -16.79
C THR A 267 16.49 -0.09 -16.59
N PRO A 268 16.23 -0.85 -17.68
CA PRO A 268 15.81 -2.25 -17.56
C PRO A 268 16.78 -3.10 -16.75
N GLN A 269 18.08 -2.81 -16.81
CA GLN A 269 19.11 -3.49 -16.03
C GLN A 269 18.93 -3.27 -14.52
N ALA A 270 18.62 -2.05 -14.08
CA ALA A 270 18.40 -1.78 -12.65
C ALA A 270 17.21 -2.62 -12.10
N TRP A 271 16.13 -2.74 -12.86
CA TRP A 271 15.01 -3.60 -12.49
C TRP A 271 15.38 -5.09 -12.48
N ALA A 272 16.14 -5.54 -13.49
CA ALA A 272 16.62 -6.92 -13.56
C ALA A 272 17.55 -7.28 -12.39
N ASP A 273 18.43 -6.36 -11.98
CA ASP A 273 19.35 -6.56 -10.85
C ASP A 273 18.58 -6.74 -9.55
N ILE A 274 17.57 -5.89 -9.28
CA ILE A 274 16.69 -6.03 -8.11
C ILE A 274 15.94 -7.37 -8.13
N GLY A 275 15.38 -7.76 -9.28
CA GLY A 275 14.68 -9.03 -9.45
C GLY A 275 15.59 -10.25 -9.24
N ASN A 276 16.82 -10.20 -9.74
CA ASN A 276 17.81 -11.27 -9.58
C ASN A 276 18.28 -11.39 -8.13
N LEU A 277 18.52 -10.27 -7.44
CA LEU A 277 18.85 -10.25 -6.02
C LEU A 277 17.69 -10.83 -5.18
N ALA A 278 16.45 -10.43 -5.46
CA ALA A 278 15.27 -10.99 -4.80
C ALA A 278 15.20 -12.52 -4.98
N SER A 279 15.41 -13.00 -6.21
CA SER A 279 15.45 -14.42 -6.53
C SER A 279 16.54 -15.18 -5.76
N SER A 280 17.74 -14.59 -5.65
CA SER A 280 18.83 -15.16 -4.87
C SER A 280 18.49 -15.28 -3.39
N LEU A 281 17.90 -14.22 -2.79
CA LEU A 281 17.48 -14.22 -1.40
C LEU A 281 16.38 -15.24 -1.10
N LEU A 282 15.45 -15.47 -2.04
CA LEU A 282 14.38 -16.47 -1.87
C LEU A 282 14.89 -17.85 -1.52
N SER A 283 16.03 -18.26 -2.09
CA SER A 283 16.65 -19.55 -1.79
C SER A 283 17.05 -19.72 -0.31
N GLY A 284 17.30 -18.61 0.39
CA GLY A 284 17.64 -18.58 1.81
C GLY A 284 16.44 -18.56 2.76
N PHE A 285 15.23 -18.26 2.28
CA PHE A 285 14.02 -18.11 3.11
C PHE A 285 13.10 -19.34 3.06
N GLN A 286 13.68 -20.53 3.06
CA GLN A 286 12.92 -21.79 2.96
C GLN A 286 12.40 -22.31 4.30
N THR A 287 12.82 -21.73 5.42
CA THR A 287 12.36 -22.14 6.74
C THR A 287 10.99 -21.54 7.08
N SER A 288 10.20 -22.27 7.88
CA SER A 288 8.84 -21.91 8.25
C SER A 288 8.72 -20.63 9.10
N ASP A 289 9.82 -20.20 9.72
CA ASP A 289 9.93 -18.97 10.50
C ASP A 289 10.33 -17.73 9.66
N ARG A 290 10.54 -17.91 8.35
CA ARG A 290 10.95 -16.86 7.38
C ARG A 290 9.93 -16.62 6.27
N GLN A 291 8.66 -17.00 6.49
CA GLN A 291 7.62 -16.91 5.46
C GLN A 291 7.32 -15.47 5.04
N LEU A 292 7.40 -14.50 5.95
CA LEU A 292 7.16 -13.10 5.59
C LEU A 292 8.29 -12.56 4.69
N GLU A 293 9.56 -12.87 5.01
CA GLU A 293 10.69 -12.55 4.15
C GLU A 293 10.58 -13.22 2.78
N LYS A 294 10.16 -14.48 2.74
CA LYS A 294 9.88 -15.20 1.48
C LYS A 294 8.82 -14.48 0.66
N ILE A 295 7.70 -14.10 1.27
CA ILE A 295 6.61 -13.38 0.58
C ILE A 295 7.10 -12.03 0.04
N VAL A 296 7.80 -11.23 0.85
CA VAL A 296 8.30 -9.91 0.40
C VAL A 296 9.33 -10.06 -0.72
N ALA A 297 10.25 -11.02 -0.63
CA ALA A 297 11.19 -11.28 -1.71
C ALA A 297 10.50 -11.76 -2.99
N MET A 298 9.45 -12.59 -2.90
CA MET A 298 8.63 -12.99 -4.05
C MET A 298 7.93 -11.78 -4.68
N LEU A 299 7.37 -10.89 -3.86
CA LEU A 299 6.72 -9.68 -4.34
C LEU A 299 7.71 -8.77 -5.07
N ILE A 300 8.88 -8.49 -4.49
CA ILE A 300 9.92 -7.69 -5.15
C ILE A 300 10.34 -8.34 -6.48
N GLN A 301 10.54 -9.66 -6.51
CA GLN A 301 10.88 -10.40 -7.73
C GLN A 301 9.80 -10.22 -8.81
N HIS A 302 8.52 -10.43 -8.46
CA HIS A 302 7.43 -10.33 -9.42
C HIS A 302 7.13 -8.90 -9.87
N LEU A 303 7.48 -7.89 -9.07
CA LEU A 303 7.30 -6.46 -9.34
C LEU A 303 8.55 -5.79 -9.94
N SER A 304 9.59 -6.55 -10.29
CA SER A 304 10.85 -6.00 -10.85
C SER A 304 11.20 -6.60 -12.22
N PRO A 305 10.88 -5.91 -13.34
CA PRO A 305 10.04 -4.71 -13.42
C PRO A 305 8.56 -5.04 -13.15
N PHE A 306 7.73 -4.01 -13.01
CA PHE A 306 6.28 -4.19 -12.90
C PHE A 306 5.76 -4.97 -14.12
N PRO A 307 4.92 -6.00 -13.91
CA PRO A 307 4.30 -6.69 -15.02
C PRO A 307 3.24 -5.82 -15.69
N VAL A 308 3.03 -6.04 -16.99
CA VAL A 308 1.89 -5.47 -17.72
C VAL A 308 0.58 -5.81 -16.99
N THR A 309 -0.39 -4.91 -17.01
CA THR A 309 -1.61 -5.05 -16.21
C THR A 309 -2.59 -6.08 -16.77
N THR A 310 -2.37 -6.49 -18.03
CA THR A 310 -3.08 -7.58 -18.72
C THR A 310 -2.61 -8.98 -18.32
N ASP A 311 -1.44 -9.13 -17.67
CA ASP A 311 -0.94 -10.41 -17.17
C ASP A 311 -1.68 -10.83 -15.87
N GLY A 312 -2.91 -11.30 -16.04
CA GLY A 312 -3.79 -11.66 -14.93
C GLY A 312 -3.23 -12.77 -14.03
N GLU A 313 -2.45 -13.71 -14.57
CA GLU A 313 -1.84 -14.78 -13.78
C GLU A 313 -0.76 -14.24 -12.83
N ARG A 314 0.13 -13.38 -13.35
CA ARG A 314 1.18 -12.78 -12.52
C ARG A 314 0.60 -11.83 -11.47
N TRP A 315 -0.43 -11.06 -11.80
CA TRP A 315 -1.11 -10.20 -10.83
C TRP A 315 -1.92 -10.98 -9.79
N ASP A 316 -2.49 -12.14 -10.14
CA ASP A 316 -3.10 -13.03 -9.17
C ASP A 316 -2.05 -13.55 -8.17
N ILE A 317 -0.86 -13.95 -8.64
CA ILE A 317 0.26 -14.34 -7.76
C ILE A 317 0.67 -13.18 -6.84
N ILE A 318 0.86 -11.98 -7.37
CA ILE A 318 1.23 -10.79 -6.59
C ILE A 318 0.20 -10.52 -5.49
N THR A 319 -1.08 -10.44 -5.86
CA THR A 319 -2.14 -10.05 -4.91
C THR A 319 -2.46 -11.14 -3.89
N LYS A 320 -2.27 -12.43 -4.24
CA LYS A 320 -2.30 -13.54 -3.27
C LYS A 320 -1.19 -13.43 -2.24
N ASN A 321 0.04 -13.14 -2.67
CA ASN A 321 1.17 -12.95 -1.78
C ASN A 321 0.98 -11.73 -0.87
N MET A 322 0.42 -10.63 -1.38
CA MET A 322 0.02 -9.48 -0.56
C MET A 322 -0.97 -9.88 0.54
N ASN A 323 -2.00 -10.67 0.20
CA ASN A 323 -2.99 -11.16 1.17
C ASN A 323 -2.36 -12.10 2.23
N TRP A 324 -1.41 -12.95 1.83
CA TRP A 324 -0.64 -13.77 2.78
C TRP A 324 0.23 -12.92 3.71
N ALA A 325 0.85 -11.84 3.21
CA ALA A 325 1.57 -10.91 4.05
C ALA A 325 0.64 -10.21 5.06
N HIS A 326 -0.56 -9.78 4.66
CA HIS A 326 -1.55 -9.22 5.59
C HIS A 326 -1.87 -10.19 6.73
N PHE A 327 -2.04 -11.48 6.42
CA PHE A 327 -2.27 -12.49 7.45
C PHE A 327 -1.11 -12.59 8.45
N HIS A 328 0.14 -12.56 7.99
CA HIS A 328 1.30 -12.53 8.87
C HIS A 328 1.42 -11.24 9.69
N ILE A 329 1.09 -10.09 9.11
CA ILE A 329 1.06 -8.80 9.82
C ILE A 329 0.01 -8.85 10.94
N MET A 330 -1.18 -9.40 10.68
CA MET A 330 -2.22 -9.57 11.71
C MET A 330 -1.77 -10.52 12.83
N GLN A 331 -1.04 -11.59 12.51
CA GLN A 331 -0.41 -12.47 13.52
C GLN A 331 0.59 -11.68 14.39
N ILE A 332 1.49 -10.92 13.77
CA ILE A 332 2.48 -10.09 14.49
C ILE A 332 1.78 -9.09 15.42
N HIS A 333 0.75 -8.39 14.93
CA HIS A 333 -0.05 -7.46 15.75
C HIS A 333 -0.80 -8.15 16.89
N SER A 334 -1.09 -9.45 16.74
CA SER A 334 -1.67 -10.29 17.80
C SER A 334 -0.63 -10.87 18.76
N GLY A 335 0.64 -10.42 18.68
CA GLY A 335 1.72 -10.85 19.56
C GLY A 335 2.33 -12.21 19.21
N TRP A 336 2.11 -12.71 17.99
CA TRP A 336 2.73 -13.97 17.57
C TRP A 336 4.23 -13.78 17.32
N SER A 337 5.03 -14.66 17.93
CA SER A 337 6.44 -14.80 17.59
C SER A 337 6.64 -15.49 16.24
N ASP A 338 7.87 -15.50 15.74
CA ASP A 338 8.21 -16.27 14.54
C ASP A 338 7.95 -17.76 14.71
N ASP A 339 8.16 -18.28 15.93
CA ASP A 339 7.91 -19.68 16.25
C ASP A 339 6.42 -20.01 16.22
N ASP A 340 5.57 -19.11 16.74
CA ASP A 340 4.12 -19.23 16.64
C ASP A 340 3.67 -19.25 15.16
N ARG A 341 4.22 -18.34 14.33
CA ARG A 341 3.89 -18.27 12.90
C ARG A 341 4.39 -19.50 12.10
N ALA A 342 5.48 -20.12 12.54
CA ALA A 342 6.02 -21.35 11.97
C ALA A 342 5.26 -22.62 12.40
N THR A 343 4.49 -22.55 13.48
CA THR A 343 3.83 -23.70 14.12
C THR A 343 2.83 -24.45 13.21
N PRO A 344 2.04 -23.80 12.33
CA PRO A 344 1.19 -24.52 11.39
C PRO A 344 1.94 -25.51 10.48
N GLU A 345 3.13 -25.14 10.02
CA GLU A 345 3.96 -26.04 9.20
C GLU A 345 4.58 -27.16 10.04
N LYS A 346 5.04 -26.84 11.26
CA LYS A 346 5.49 -27.86 12.23
C LYS A 346 4.38 -28.87 12.56
N ARG A 347 3.15 -28.38 12.72
CA ARG A 347 1.94 -29.20 12.91
C ARG A 347 1.76 -30.15 11.74
N MET A 348 1.80 -29.65 10.51
CA MET A 348 1.68 -30.49 9.31
C MET A 348 2.78 -31.56 9.26
N GLY A 349 4.05 -31.18 9.48
CA GLY A 349 5.17 -32.11 9.52
C GLY A 349 5.03 -33.20 10.59
N TRP A 350 4.51 -32.84 11.76
CA TRP A 350 4.22 -33.78 12.84
C TRP A 350 3.13 -34.80 12.45
N PHE A 351 2.02 -34.35 11.85
CA PHE A 351 0.98 -35.25 11.33
C PHE A 351 1.51 -36.17 10.23
N MET A 352 2.26 -35.65 9.26
CA MET A 352 2.84 -36.45 8.17
C MET A 352 3.88 -37.47 8.68
N ALA A 353 4.60 -37.17 9.77
CA ALA A 353 5.50 -38.13 10.40
C ALA A 353 4.73 -39.31 11.03
N LYS A 354 3.59 -39.04 11.66
CA LYS A 354 2.71 -40.07 12.24
C LYS A 354 2.01 -40.90 11.16
N GLU A 355 1.54 -40.26 10.09
CA GLU A 355 0.93 -40.95 8.95
C GLU A 355 1.88 -41.96 8.30
N ARG A 356 3.16 -41.58 8.13
CA ARG A 356 4.20 -42.48 7.60
C ARG A 356 4.50 -43.69 8.48
N GLN A 357 4.12 -43.67 9.76
CA GLN A 357 4.29 -44.80 10.67
C GLN A 357 3.12 -45.80 10.59
N THR A 358 2.02 -45.44 9.93
CA THR A 358 0.88 -46.35 9.75
C THR A 358 1.20 -47.42 8.70
N PRO A 359 0.74 -48.67 8.87
CA PRO A 359 0.98 -49.74 7.89
C PRO A 359 0.43 -49.45 6.49
N THR A 360 -0.64 -48.66 6.41
CA THR A 360 -1.33 -48.26 5.17
C THR A 360 -0.78 -46.97 4.56
N GLY A 361 0.10 -46.26 5.28
CA GLY A 361 0.54 -44.90 4.93
C GLY A 361 -0.59 -43.87 4.93
N LYS A 362 -1.70 -44.15 5.64
CA LYS A 362 -2.89 -43.28 5.74
C LYS A 362 -3.48 -43.38 7.14
N LEU A 363 -3.81 -42.23 7.71
CA LEU A 363 -4.54 -42.16 8.98
C LEU A 363 -6.05 -42.36 8.77
N THR A 364 -6.67 -43.15 9.64
CA THR A 364 -8.13 -43.24 9.76
C THR A 364 -8.70 -41.98 10.45
N GLN A 365 -10.01 -41.75 10.31
CA GLN A 365 -10.68 -40.61 10.98
C GLN A 365 -10.53 -40.66 12.51
N GLY A 366 -10.57 -41.85 13.10
CA GLY A 366 -10.37 -42.02 14.55
C GLY A 366 -8.95 -41.66 14.99
N GLU A 367 -7.94 -42.10 14.24
CA GLU A 367 -6.53 -41.75 14.50
C GLU A 367 -6.29 -40.25 14.32
N ILE A 368 -6.86 -39.62 13.29
CA ILE A 368 -6.78 -38.16 13.09
C ILE A 368 -7.38 -37.42 14.29
N ALA A 369 -8.54 -37.86 14.79
CA ALA A 369 -9.17 -37.25 15.96
C ALA A 369 -8.29 -37.37 17.21
N GLN A 370 -7.71 -38.55 17.46
CA GLN A 370 -6.81 -38.76 18.59
C GLN A 370 -5.54 -37.91 18.49
N LEU A 371 -4.90 -37.87 17.32
CA LEU A 371 -3.70 -37.06 17.08
C LEU A 371 -3.98 -35.55 17.20
N ARG A 372 -5.19 -35.09 16.86
CA ARG A 372 -5.61 -33.69 17.09
C ARG A 372 -5.69 -33.37 18.58
N GLU A 373 -6.23 -34.27 19.41
CA GLU A 373 -6.27 -34.07 20.86
C GLU A 373 -4.86 -34.13 21.48
N GLU A 374 -4.01 -35.07 21.03
CA GLU A 374 -2.59 -35.11 21.43
C GLU A 374 -1.90 -33.79 21.08
N TRP A 375 -2.03 -33.31 19.85
CA TRP A 375 -1.44 -32.02 19.43
C TRP A 375 -1.92 -30.85 20.29
N LYS A 376 -3.22 -30.76 20.56
CA LYS A 376 -3.79 -29.71 21.42
C LYS A 376 -3.20 -29.76 22.82
N SER A 377 -3.05 -30.96 23.41
CA SER A 377 -2.48 -31.12 24.75
C SER A 377 -1.02 -30.66 24.83
N LEU A 378 -0.24 -30.87 23.76
CA LEU A 378 1.17 -30.49 23.67
C LEU A 378 1.37 -29.00 23.34
N ASN A 379 0.40 -28.36 22.71
CA ASN A 379 0.53 -27.00 22.14
C ASN A 379 -0.55 -26.04 22.64
N GLY A 380 -0.98 -26.17 23.91
CA GLY A 380 -2.11 -25.42 24.47
C GLY A 380 -1.99 -23.89 24.36
N GLU A 381 -0.78 -23.35 24.53
CA GLU A 381 -0.52 -21.91 24.37
C GLU A 381 -0.77 -21.46 22.92
N PHE A 382 -0.17 -22.16 21.95
CA PHE A 382 -0.37 -21.87 20.53
C PHE A 382 -1.85 -21.98 20.13
N ILE A 383 -2.56 -23.02 20.60
CA ILE A 383 -4.01 -23.17 20.32
C ILE A 383 -4.81 -22.00 20.89
N SER A 384 -4.42 -21.48 22.06
CA SER A 384 -5.06 -20.30 22.64
C SER A 384 -4.83 -19.05 21.79
N LYS A 385 -3.60 -18.85 21.29
CA LYS A 385 -3.27 -17.76 20.34
C LYS A 385 -3.99 -17.92 19.00
N GLU A 386 -4.05 -19.13 18.45
CA GLU A 386 -4.77 -19.47 17.21
C GLU A 386 -6.26 -19.15 17.34
N ASN A 387 -6.91 -19.57 18.43
CA ASN A 387 -8.31 -19.24 18.67
C ASN A 387 -8.55 -17.74 18.84
N ALA A 388 -7.70 -17.05 19.60
CA ALA A 388 -7.80 -15.59 19.79
C ALA A 388 -7.64 -14.82 18.47
N LEU A 389 -6.73 -15.23 17.60
CA LEU A 389 -6.55 -14.64 16.27
C LEU A 389 -7.83 -14.79 15.43
N HIS A 390 -8.40 -15.99 15.36
CA HIS A 390 -9.61 -16.25 14.57
C HIS A 390 -10.83 -15.46 15.08
N GLN A 391 -10.97 -15.33 16.41
CA GLN A 391 -12.05 -14.54 17.00
C GLN A 391 -11.96 -13.05 16.68
N ASN A 392 -10.74 -12.52 16.49
CA ASN A 392 -10.49 -11.10 16.26
C ASN A 392 -10.13 -10.76 14.80
N LEU A 393 -10.18 -11.72 13.88
CA LEU A 393 -9.66 -11.57 12.52
C LEU A 393 -10.28 -10.39 11.78
N LEU A 394 -11.60 -10.20 11.88
CA LEU A 394 -12.29 -9.08 11.24
C LEU A 394 -11.84 -7.72 11.80
N GLN A 395 -11.61 -7.63 13.12
CA GLN A 395 -11.13 -6.41 13.76
C GLN A 395 -9.69 -6.09 13.36
N LEU A 396 -8.85 -7.11 13.19
CA LEU A 396 -7.46 -6.97 12.76
C LEU A 396 -7.33 -6.60 11.27
N ALA A 397 -8.24 -7.08 10.43
CA ALA A 397 -8.26 -6.79 9.00
C ALA A 397 -8.77 -5.38 8.69
N LEU A 398 -9.72 -4.86 9.49
CA LEU A 398 -10.42 -3.60 9.21
C LEU A 398 -9.47 -2.39 8.96
N PRO A 399 -8.40 -2.14 9.74
CA PRO A 399 -7.48 -1.04 9.45
C PRO A 399 -6.76 -1.22 8.10
N ILE A 400 -6.39 -2.46 7.76
CA ILE A 400 -5.69 -2.80 6.51
C ILE A 400 -6.61 -2.56 5.32
N SER A 401 -7.84 -3.06 5.37
CA SER A 401 -8.81 -2.87 4.28
C SER A 401 -9.23 -1.40 4.14
N THR A 402 -9.46 -0.69 5.25
CA THR A 402 -9.78 0.76 5.22
C THR A 402 -8.67 1.58 4.56
N ALA A 403 -7.41 1.34 4.93
CA ALA A 403 -6.26 2.02 4.33
C ALA A 403 -6.12 1.69 2.83
N SER A 404 -6.27 0.40 2.49
CA SER A 404 -6.21 -0.09 1.11
C SER A 404 -7.29 0.55 0.23
N GLN A 405 -8.55 0.56 0.68
CA GLN A 405 -9.67 1.19 -0.03
C GLN A 405 -9.43 2.69 -0.22
N THR A 406 -8.97 3.37 0.83
CA THR A 406 -8.67 4.81 0.78
C THR A 406 -7.62 5.13 -0.27
N VAL A 407 -6.53 4.36 -0.31
CA VAL A 407 -5.46 4.57 -1.30
C VAL A 407 -5.91 4.19 -2.69
N LEU A 408 -6.57 3.04 -2.87
CA LEU A 408 -7.04 2.59 -4.18
C LEU A 408 -8.04 3.60 -4.77
N ASN A 409 -9.05 4.03 -4.00
CA ASN A 409 -10.02 5.03 -4.45
C ASN A 409 -9.33 6.35 -4.83
N ARG A 410 -8.32 6.79 -4.07
CA ARG A 410 -7.55 7.99 -4.41
C ARG A 410 -6.78 7.82 -5.72
N LEU A 411 -6.12 6.68 -5.93
CA LEU A 411 -5.37 6.39 -7.16
C LEU A 411 -6.29 6.33 -8.37
N LEU A 412 -7.47 5.71 -8.24
CA LEU A 412 -8.50 5.68 -9.28
C LEU A 412 -9.01 7.10 -9.60
N ALA A 413 -9.34 7.90 -8.59
CA ALA A 413 -9.84 9.26 -8.81
C ALA A 413 -8.79 10.19 -9.46
N ALA A 414 -7.50 9.95 -9.20
CA ALA A 414 -6.39 10.74 -9.73
C ALA A 414 -5.87 10.24 -11.09
N ALA A 415 -6.42 9.16 -11.63
CA ALA A 415 -5.97 8.61 -12.91
C ALA A 415 -6.21 9.59 -14.07
N PRO A 416 -5.28 9.67 -15.04
CA PRO A 416 -5.45 10.49 -16.22
C PRO A 416 -6.54 9.91 -17.14
N ASP A 417 -7.05 10.75 -18.04
CA ASP A 417 -7.84 10.28 -19.19
C ASP A 417 -6.91 9.55 -20.18
N LEU A 418 -7.43 8.55 -20.90
CA LEU A 418 -6.68 7.83 -21.93
C LEU A 418 -6.58 8.64 -23.24
#